data_AF-A0A7S3A251-F1
#
_entry.id   AF-A0A7S3A251-F1
#
_cell.length_a   1.000
_cell.length_b   1.000
_cell.length_c   1.000
_cell.angle_alpha   90.00
_cell.angle_beta   90.00
_cell.angle_gamma   90.00
#
_symmetry.space_group_name_H-M   'P 1'
#
loop_
_entity.id
_entity.type
_entity.pdbx_description
1 polymer ?
#
loop_
_entity_poly.entity_id
_entity_poly.type
_entity_poly.pdbx_seq_one_letter_code
_entity_poly.pdbx_strand_id
1 'polypeptide(L)'
;PAQIERIHTERVRCVLLESPDLVAFETIPDSDEVRTILRLMEANFSDTPFWVSLQCQSESKLADGSNLDTISAYIKELAPTSMVALGVNCVHPELVRPVIERIRSGLGSNTQILTMCYPNSGEVWEEVDAPNLHSVFTLFSRAPTT
;
A
#
# COMPACT_ATOMS: atom_id res chain seq x y z
N PRO A 1 16.04 -5.17 5.35
CA PRO A 1 15.31 -6.22 4.61
C PRO A 1 14.79 -7.39 5.48
N ALA A 2 15.66 -8.21 6.08
CA ALA A 2 15.23 -9.43 6.80
C ALA A 2 14.33 -9.16 8.03
N GLN A 3 14.53 -8.05 8.74
CA GLN A 3 13.67 -7.66 9.86
C GLN A 3 12.26 -7.28 9.41
N ILE A 4 12.14 -6.48 8.33
CA ILE A 4 10.85 -6.04 7.78
C ILE A 4 10.05 -7.26 7.29
N GLU A 5 10.71 -8.17 6.57
CA GLU A 5 10.09 -9.41 6.08
C GLU A 5 9.58 -10.28 7.24
N ARG A 6 10.36 -10.43 8.31
CA ARG A 6 9.94 -11.16 9.51
C ARG A 6 8.68 -10.55 10.14
N ILE A 7 8.68 -9.22 10.33
CA ILE A 7 7.54 -8.51 10.93
C ILE A 7 6.27 -8.69 10.08
N HIS A 8 6.36 -8.51 8.76
CA HIS A 8 5.22 -8.71 7.87
C HIS A 8 4.77 -10.17 7.82
N THR A 9 5.70 -11.14 7.83
CA THR A 9 5.36 -12.57 7.86
C THR A 9 4.54 -12.92 9.09
N GLU A 10 4.96 -12.46 10.26
CA GLU A 10 4.25 -12.69 11.53
C GLU A 10 2.86 -12.04 11.50
N ARG A 11 2.75 -10.79 11.04
CA ARG A 11 1.48 -10.06 10.94
C ARG A 11 0.49 -10.69 9.96
N VAL A 12 0.93 -11.03 8.75
CA VAL A 12 0.09 -11.67 7.74
C VAL A 12 -0.45 -13.00 8.28
N ARG A 13 0.39 -13.82 8.91
CA ARG A 13 -0.06 -15.07 9.55
C ARG A 13 -1.14 -14.82 10.60
N CYS A 14 -0.96 -13.81 11.46
CA CYS A 14 -1.96 -13.47 12.47
C CYS A 14 -3.29 -13.03 11.84
N VAL A 15 -3.25 -12.18 10.82
CA VAL A 15 -4.45 -11.70 10.11
C VAL A 15 -5.18 -12.86 9.43
N LEU A 16 -4.46 -13.80 8.82
CA LEU A 16 -5.05 -14.95 8.14
C LEU A 16 -5.75 -15.95 9.07
N LEU A 17 -5.47 -15.93 10.38
CA LEU A 17 -6.20 -16.77 11.35
C LEU A 17 -7.69 -16.45 11.39
N GLU A 18 -8.06 -15.20 11.09
CA GLU A 18 -9.45 -14.74 11.06
C GLU A 18 -10.14 -14.98 9.70
N SER A 19 -9.48 -15.65 8.76
CA SER A 19 -9.99 -15.95 7.41
C SER A 19 -10.56 -14.73 6.67
N PRO A 20 -9.81 -13.62 6.56
CA PRO A 20 -10.27 -12.43 5.85
C PRO A 20 -10.34 -12.69 4.33
N ASP A 21 -11.16 -11.90 3.65
CA ASP A 21 -11.26 -11.96 2.18
C ASP A 21 -9.97 -11.51 1.48
N LEU A 22 -9.19 -10.62 2.11
CA LEU A 22 -7.92 -10.07 1.60
C LEU A 22 -7.07 -9.48 2.72
N VAL A 23 -5.80 -9.17 2.42
CA VAL A 23 -4.88 -8.44 3.30
C VAL A 23 -4.61 -7.03 2.77
N ALA A 24 -4.77 -6.04 3.63
CA ALA A 24 -4.52 -4.63 3.34
C ALA A 24 -3.16 -4.19 3.91
N PHE A 25 -2.23 -3.77 3.05
CA PHE A 25 -1.00 -3.09 3.47
C PHE A 25 -1.17 -1.59 3.27
N GLU A 26 -1.41 -0.88 4.37
CA GLU A 26 -1.75 0.55 4.32
C GLU A 26 -0.61 1.45 4.77
N THR A 27 -0.55 2.64 4.18
CA THR A 27 0.40 3.71 4.56
C THR A 27 1.85 3.27 4.43
N ILE A 28 2.21 2.62 3.32
CA ILE A 28 3.59 2.18 3.10
C ILE A 28 4.43 3.36 2.59
N PRO A 29 5.42 3.86 3.35
CA PRO A 29 6.15 5.07 3.02
C PRO A 29 7.43 4.81 2.22
N ASP A 30 7.89 3.55 2.18
CA ASP A 30 9.23 3.15 1.81
C ASP A 30 9.24 2.14 0.66
N SER A 31 10.08 2.38 -0.34
CA SER A 31 10.15 1.53 -1.53
C SER A 31 10.72 0.13 -1.28
N ASP A 32 11.65 -0.02 -0.35
CA ASP A 32 12.19 -1.33 0.01
C ASP A 32 11.16 -2.17 0.76
N GLU A 33 10.35 -1.53 1.63
CA GLU A 33 9.22 -2.17 2.30
C GLU A 33 8.18 -2.67 1.28
N VAL A 34 7.79 -1.86 0.29
CA VAL A 34 6.88 -2.30 -0.79
C VAL A 34 7.44 -3.54 -1.49
N ARG A 35 8.73 -3.52 -1.88
CA ARG A 35 9.38 -4.65 -2.54
C ARG A 35 9.44 -5.89 -1.65
N THR A 36 9.60 -5.72 -0.34
CA THR A 36 9.59 -6.82 0.62
C THR A 36 8.18 -7.40 0.77
N ILE A 37 7.14 -6.58 0.87
CA ILE A 37 5.74 -7.03 0.92
C ILE A 37 5.39 -7.84 -0.33
N LEU A 38 5.69 -7.31 -1.51
CA LEU A 38 5.38 -7.98 -2.79
C LEU A 38 6.05 -9.36 -2.88
N ARG A 39 7.36 -9.44 -2.57
CA ARG A 39 8.09 -10.72 -2.57
C ARG A 39 7.56 -11.70 -1.53
N LEU A 40 7.23 -11.21 -0.33
CA LEU A 40 6.67 -12.02 0.75
C LEU A 40 5.33 -12.63 0.34
N MET A 41 4.42 -11.82 -0.20
CA MET A 41 3.11 -12.28 -0.64
C MET A 41 3.24 -13.29 -1.78
N GLU A 42 4.09 -13.02 -2.77
CA GLU A 42 4.35 -13.95 -3.88
C GLU A 42 4.91 -15.30 -3.39
N ALA A 43 5.89 -15.27 -2.47
CA ALA A 43 6.60 -16.47 -2.04
C ALA A 43 5.81 -17.34 -1.05
N ASN A 44 5.07 -16.70 -0.13
CA ASN A 44 4.53 -17.38 1.05
C ASN A 44 2.99 -17.35 1.13
N PHE A 45 2.34 -16.47 0.37
CA PHE A 45 0.89 -16.21 0.47
C PHE A 45 0.27 -15.98 -0.92
N SER A 46 0.73 -16.74 -1.93
CA SER A 46 0.38 -16.53 -3.35
C SER A 46 -1.13 -16.61 -3.62
N ASP A 47 -1.89 -17.31 -2.79
CA ASP A 47 -3.34 -17.47 -2.95
C ASP A 47 -4.14 -16.44 -2.14
N THR A 48 -3.49 -15.55 -1.39
CA THR A 48 -4.13 -14.53 -0.55
C THR A 48 -4.24 -13.20 -1.31
N PRO A 49 -5.46 -12.75 -1.65
CA PRO A 49 -5.64 -11.45 -2.28
C PRO A 49 -5.11 -10.32 -1.39
N PHE A 50 -4.44 -9.34 -1.98
CA PHE A 50 -3.93 -8.21 -1.21
C PHE A 50 -3.84 -6.91 -2.00
N TRP A 51 -3.81 -5.80 -1.29
CA TRP A 51 -3.50 -4.49 -1.86
C TRP A 51 -2.37 -3.80 -1.12
N VAL A 52 -1.78 -2.81 -1.79
CA VAL A 52 -0.82 -1.88 -1.17
C VAL A 52 -1.31 -0.45 -1.40
N SER A 53 -1.42 0.34 -0.34
CA SER A 53 -1.56 1.79 -0.45
C SER A 53 -0.27 2.49 -0.02
N LEU A 54 0.19 3.39 -0.88
CA LEU A 54 1.42 4.14 -0.70
C LEU A 54 1.14 5.46 0.01
N GLN A 55 2.07 5.86 0.86
CA GLN A 55 2.14 7.24 1.34
C GLN A 55 3.09 8.03 0.44
N CYS A 56 2.57 9.07 -0.20
CA CYS A 56 3.33 9.91 -1.13
C CYS A 56 3.46 11.34 -0.59
N GLN A 57 4.68 11.90 -0.69
CA GLN A 57 4.93 13.30 -0.36
C GLN A 57 4.81 14.23 -1.56
N SER A 58 4.80 13.68 -2.78
CA SER A 58 4.56 14.42 -4.01
C SER A 58 3.95 13.51 -5.08
N GLU A 59 3.62 14.08 -6.23
CA GLU A 59 3.08 13.34 -7.38
C GLU A 59 4.00 12.23 -7.93
N SER A 60 5.30 12.25 -7.63
CA SER A 60 6.29 11.29 -8.16
C SER A 60 7.07 10.56 -7.08
N LYS A 61 6.89 10.94 -5.81
CA LYS A 61 7.74 10.47 -4.71
C LYS A 61 6.92 9.87 -3.58
N LEU A 62 7.36 8.70 -3.12
CA LEU A 62 6.94 8.16 -1.82
C LEU A 62 7.51 9.03 -0.70
N ALA A 63 7.04 8.83 0.53
CA ALA A 63 7.49 9.56 1.71
C ALA A 63 8.99 9.42 1.98
N ASP A 64 9.61 8.27 1.67
CA ASP A 64 11.08 8.05 1.74
C ASP A 64 11.88 8.82 0.66
N GLY A 65 11.22 9.44 -0.32
CA GLY A 65 11.85 10.14 -1.45
C GLY A 65 12.17 9.25 -2.67
N SER A 66 11.84 7.96 -2.60
CA SER A 66 11.95 7.04 -3.73
C SER A 66 10.95 7.40 -4.85
N ASN A 67 11.29 7.04 -6.08
CA ASN A 67 10.45 7.35 -7.24
C ASN A 67 9.33 6.31 -7.40
N LEU A 68 8.08 6.79 -7.43
CA LEU A 68 6.87 6.00 -7.64
C LEU A 68 6.90 5.16 -8.93
N ASP A 69 7.52 5.67 -9.99
CA ASP A 69 7.62 4.97 -11.27
C ASP A 69 8.41 3.65 -11.12
N THR A 70 9.37 3.60 -10.19
CA THR A 70 10.16 2.39 -9.94
C THR A 70 9.36 1.28 -9.26
N ILE A 71 8.34 1.65 -8.48
CA ILE A 71 7.41 0.69 -7.85
C ILE A 71 6.47 0.11 -8.89
N SER A 72 5.87 0.96 -9.72
CA SER A 72 4.95 0.49 -10.77
C SER A 72 5.67 -0.40 -11.79
N ALA A 73 6.90 -0.04 -12.17
CA ALA A 73 7.73 -0.87 -13.04
C ALA A 73 8.08 -2.22 -12.38
N TYR A 74 8.43 -2.22 -11.10
CA TYR A 74 8.74 -3.44 -10.36
C TYR A 74 7.52 -4.38 -10.27
N ILE A 75 6.33 -3.85 -9.97
CA ILE A 75 5.09 -4.63 -9.93
C ILE A 75 4.77 -5.22 -11.31
N LYS A 76 4.98 -4.44 -12.39
CA LYS A 76 4.78 -4.90 -13.76
C LYS A 76 5.73 -6.04 -14.13
N GLU A 77 6.99 -5.99 -13.68
CA GLU A 77 7.99 -7.04 -13.91
C GLU A 77 7.68 -8.29 -13.09
N LEU A 78 7.32 -8.13 -11.82
CA LEU A 78 6.99 -9.23 -10.92
C LEU A 78 5.68 -9.93 -11.33
N ALA A 79 4.72 -9.17 -11.86
CA ALA A 79 3.40 -9.63 -12.26
C ALA A 79 2.65 -10.46 -11.17
N PRO A 80 2.50 -9.92 -9.94
CA PRO A 80 1.93 -10.67 -8.84
C PRO A 80 0.45 -11.03 -9.10
N THR A 81 0.12 -12.31 -8.99
CA THR A 81 -1.21 -12.81 -9.37
C THR A 81 -2.29 -12.52 -8.34
N SER A 82 -1.93 -12.41 -7.06
CA SER A 82 -2.86 -12.13 -5.96
C SER A 82 -2.95 -10.65 -5.57
N MET A 83 -2.21 -9.77 -6.24
CA MET A 83 -2.32 -8.34 -6.02
C MET A 83 -3.58 -7.79 -6.70
N VAL A 84 -4.55 -7.31 -5.93
CA VAL A 84 -5.83 -6.82 -6.46
C VAL A 84 -5.83 -5.31 -6.70
N ALA A 85 -5.05 -4.54 -5.94
CA ALA A 85 -5.00 -3.10 -6.10
C ALA A 85 -3.67 -2.46 -5.65
N LEU A 86 -3.32 -1.35 -6.31
CA LEU A 86 -2.28 -0.41 -5.89
C LEU A 86 -2.91 0.98 -5.75
N GLY A 87 -2.58 1.71 -4.69
CA GLY A 87 -3.22 3.00 -4.45
C GLY A 87 -2.45 3.94 -3.56
N VAL A 88 -3.17 4.96 -3.09
CA VAL A 88 -2.66 5.92 -2.11
C VAL A 88 -3.63 6.13 -0.97
N ASN A 89 -3.07 6.39 0.21
CA ASN A 89 -3.78 6.87 1.37
C ASN A 89 -2.89 7.80 2.18
N CYS A 90 -3.47 8.51 3.15
CA CYS A 90 -2.72 9.45 3.97
C CYS A 90 -1.98 10.53 3.14
N VAL A 91 -2.59 10.95 2.03
CA VAL A 91 -2.08 12.00 1.14
C VAL A 91 -3.06 13.18 1.09
N HIS A 92 -2.54 14.36 0.76
CA HIS A 92 -3.39 15.52 0.48
C HIS A 92 -4.28 15.23 -0.75
N PRO A 93 -5.57 15.60 -0.74
CA PRO A 93 -6.49 15.32 -1.85
C PRO A 93 -6.00 15.74 -3.23
N GLU A 94 -5.25 16.85 -3.32
CA GLU A 94 -4.67 17.34 -4.58
C GLU A 94 -3.64 16.39 -5.21
N LEU A 95 -2.97 15.56 -4.40
CA LEU A 95 -2.00 14.58 -4.89
C LEU A 95 -2.67 13.32 -5.47
N VAL A 96 -3.95 13.06 -5.17
CA VAL A 96 -4.61 11.80 -5.55
C VAL A 96 -4.62 11.60 -7.06
N ARG A 97 -5.14 12.59 -7.81
CA ARG A 97 -5.23 12.49 -9.28
C ARG A 97 -3.88 12.24 -9.93
N PRO A 98 -2.84 13.09 -9.75
CA PRO A 98 -1.58 12.91 -10.46
C PRO A 98 -0.87 11.60 -10.06
N VAL A 99 -0.96 11.17 -8.80
CA VAL A 99 -0.38 9.90 -8.37
C VAL A 99 -1.09 8.70 -9.00
N ILE A 100 -2.43 8.68 -9.01
CA ILE A 100 -3.20 7.58 -9.60
C ILE A 100 -2.97 7.49 -11.12
N GLU A 101 -2.92 8.63 -11.81
CA GLU A 101 -2.60 8.68 -13.25
C GLU A 101 -1.19 8.10 -13.53
N ARG A 102 -0.21 8.46 -12.70
CA ARG A 102 1.16 7.92 -12.79
C ARG A 102 1.22 6.42 -12.52
N ILE A 103 0.53 5.93 -11.48
CA ILE A 103 0.40 4.49 -11.19
C ILE A 103 -0.18 3.74 -12.40
N ARG A 104 -1.30 4.21 -12.96
CA ARG A 104 -1.93 3.57 -14.13
C ARG A 104 -0.99 3.52 -15.32
N SER A 105 -0.28 4.63 -15.57
CA SER A 105 0.71 4.69 -16.65
C SER A 105 1.84 3.68 -16.45
N GLY A 106 2.35 3.56 -15.22
CA GLY A 106 3.45 2.64 -14.89
C GLY A 106 3.06 1.16 -14.97
N LEU A 107 1.88 0.79 -14.46
CA LEU A 107 1.37 -0.58 -14.54
C LEU A 107 1.00 -0.97 -15.99
N GLY A 108 0.55 0.00 -16.78
CA GLY A 108 0.12 -0.20 -18.16
C GLY A 108 -1.34 -0.64 -18.28
N SER A 109 -1.91 -0.48 -19.48
CA SER A 109 -3.35 -0.63 -19.75
C SER A 109 -3.90 -2.06 -19.62
N ASN A 110 -3.04 -3.08 -19.61
CA ASN A 110 -3.44 -4.49 -19.64
C ASN A 110 -3.40 -5.16 -18.27
N THR A 111 -3.08 -4.39 -17.22
CA THR A 111 -3.07 -4.92 -15.86
C THR A 111 -4.50 -5.18 -15.36
N GLN A 112 -4.66 -6.22 -14.54
CA GLN A 112 -5.89 -6.46 -13.77
C GLN A 112 -5.84 -5.78 -12.39
N ILE A 113 -4.70 -5.20 -12.02
CA ILE A 113 -4.51 -4.49 -10.76
C ILE A 113 -5.32 -3.19 -10.80
N LEU A 114 -6.28 -3.07 -9.88
CA LEU A 114 -7.10 -1.87 -9.75
C LEU A 114 -6.31 -0.72 -9.12
N THR A 115 -6.76 0.50 -9.35
CA THR A 115 -6.28 1.67 -8.61
C THR A 115 -7.28 2.07 -7.53
N MET A 116 -6.79 2.35 -6.32
CA MET A 116 -7.61 2.77 -5.18
C MET A 116 -7.07 4.04 -4.52
N CYS A 117 -7.94 4.82 -3.88
CA CYS A 117 -7.53 5.99 -3.11
C CYS A 117 -8.49 6.29 -1.96
N TYR A 118 -7.94 6.67 -0.81
CA TYR A 118 -8.68 7.20 0.32
C TYR A 118 -7.81 8.27 1.03
N PRO A 119 -7.85 9.52 0.54
CA PRO A 119 -6.98 10.60 1.04
C PRO A 119 -7.42 11.09 2.42
N ASN A 120 -6.55 11.92 3.04
CA ASN A 120 -6.93 12.69 4.22
C ASN A 120 -7.97 13.77 3.86
N SER A 121 -8.59 14.40 4.87
CA SER A 121 -9.59 15.46 4.66
C SER A 121 -9.02 16.74 4.00
N GLY A 122 -7.70 16.87 3.90
CA GLY A 122 -7.02 18.08 3.43
C GLY A 122 -6.76 19.10 4.54
N GLU A 123 -7.02 18.74 5.79
CA GLU A 123 -6.68 19.56 6.95
C GLU A 123 -5.17 19.72 7.09
N VAL A 124 -4.73 20.96 7.30
CA VAL A 124 -3.35 21.30 7.61
C VAL A 124 -3.24 21.36 9.13
N TRP A 125 -2.49 20.43 9.70
CA TRP A 125 -2.21 20.38 11.13
C TRP A 125 -0.90 21.12 11.40
N GLU A 126 -0.93 22.10 12.29
CA GLU A 126 0.30 22.67 12.84
C GLU A 126 0.94 21.63 13.76
N GLU A 127 2.22 21.32 13.54
CA GLU A 127 2.98 20.43 14.40
C GLU A 127 3.23 21.14 15.74
N VAL A 128 2.41 20.82 16.73
CA VAL A 128 2.68 21.14 18.14
C VAL A 128 3.55 20.03 18.70
N ASP A 129 4.78 20.37 19.11
CA ASP A 129 5.77 19.47 19.73
C ASP A 129 5.09 18.46 20.68
N ALA A 130 4.90 17.22 20.22
CA ALA A 130 4.32 16.14 20.98
C ALA A 130 5.23 14.90 20.88
N PRO A 131 5.92 14.51 21.97
CA PRO A 131 6.78 13.34 21.94
C PRO A 131 5.92 12.07 21.86
N ASN A 132 6.13 11.30 20.80
CA ASN A 132 5.72 9.90 20.61
C ASN A 132 4.21 9.62 20.38
N LEU A 133 3.80 9.55 19.11
CA LEU A 133 2.61 8.79 18.71
C LEU A 133 3.00 7.75 17.65
N HIS A 134 2.93 6.47 18.04
CA HIS A 134 3.06 5.32 17.14
C HIS A 134 1.74 5.07 16.39
N SER A 135 1.88 4.66 15.13
CA SER A 135 0.86 4.43 14.11
C SER A 135 -0.33 3.55 14.53
N VAL A 136 -1.53 3.90 14.05
CA VAL A 136 -2.80 3.17 14.24
C VAL A 136 -3.03 2.20 13.06
N PHE A 137 -3.35 0.94 13.35
CA PHE A 137 -3.81 -0.05 12.37
C PHE A 137 -5.34 0.02 12.24
N THR A 138 -5.86 0.03 11.01
CA THR A 138 -7.31 -0.06 10.74
C THR A 138 -7.66 -1.47 10.27
N LEU A 139 -8.61 -2.12 10.95
CA LEU A 139 -9.23 -3.38 10.52
C LEU A 139 -10.55 -3.06 9.81
N PHE A 140 -10.76 -3.58 8.61
CA PHE A 140 -12.03 -3.47 7.89
C PHE A 140 -12.81 -4.79 7.98
N SER A 141 -14.07 -4.72 8.41
CA SER A 141 -15.04 -5.82 8.29
C SER A 141 -16.19 -5.38 7.38
N ARG A 142 -16.63 -6.28 6.50
CA ARG A 142 -17.76 -6.02 5.61
C ARG A 142 -19.06 -5.90 6.44
N ALA A 143 -19.80 -4.82 6.26
CA ALA A 143 -21.13 -4.70 6.87
C ALA A 143 -22.07 -5.76 6.26
N PRO A 144 -22.92 -6.42 7.06
CA PRO A 144 -23.91 -7.34 6.54
C PRO A 144 -24.87 -6.58 5.61
N THR A 145 -25.09 -7.12 4.42
CA THR A 145 -26.04 -6.59 3.43
C THR A 145 -27.47 -6.79 3.96
N THR A 146 -28.24 -5.71 4.07
CA THR A 146 -29.70 -5.73 4.28
C THR A 146 -30.44 -6.28 3.08
#